data_AF-A0A4Z1BTD7-F1
#
_entry.id   AF-A0A4Z1BTD7-F1
#
_cell.length_a   1.000
_cell.length_b   1.000
_cell.length_c   1.000
_cell.angle_alpha   90.00
_cell.angle_beta   90.00
_cell.angle_gamma   90.00
#
_symmetry.space_group_name_H-M   'P 1'
#
loop_
_entity.id
_entity.type
_entity.pdbx_description
1 polymer ?
#
loop_
_entity_poly.entity_id
_entity_poly.type
_entity_poly.pdbx_seq_one_letter_code
_entity_poly.pdbx_strand_id
1 'polypeptide(L)'
;EDREPTREIEMRLTGNMERYEWSINGVKYEDADPVVLQYGERVRFKFVNETMMTHPMHLHGMWSILDVGADKWNPIKHVISVAPATTVYMETEVDAPGQWAFH
;
A
#
# COMPACT_ATOMS: atom_id res chain seq x y z
N GLU A 1 -12.05 -10.23 -14.91
CA GLU A 1 -12.46 -9.08 -15.74
C GLU A 1 -11.58 -7.91 -15.38
N ASP A 2 -11.27 -7.02 -16.33
CA ASP A 2 -10.55 -5.79 -16.03
C ASP A 2 -11.55 -4.84 -15.36
N ARG A 3 -11.50 -4.77 -14.02
CA ARG A 3 -12.40 -3.93 -13.22
C ARG A 3 -11.60 -2.75 -12.71
N GLU A 4 -12.13 -1.54 -12.88
CA GLU A 4 -11.51 -0.36 -12.29
C GLU A 4 -11.58 -0.39 -10.75
N PRO A 5 -10.62 0.23 -10.05
CA PRO A 5 -10.68 0.38 -8.61
C PRO A 5 -11.90 1.21 -8.18
N THR A 6 -12.60 0.75 -7.15
CA THR A 6 -13.80 1.41 -6.59
C THR A 6 -13.47 2.67 -5.81
N ARG A 7 -12.25 2.76 -5.26
CA ARG A 7 -11.72 3.94 -4.57
C ARG A 7 -10.20 3.89 -4.49
N GLU A 8 -9.61 5.05 -4.22
CA GLU A 8 -8.19 5.22 -3.92
C GLU A 8 -7.99 5.54 -2.43
N ILE A 9 -6.96 4.95 -1.82
CA ILE A 9 -6.49 5.26 -0.45
C ILE A 9 -5.06 5.78 -0.56
N GLU A 10 -4.85 7.05 -0.18
CA GLU A 10 -3.52 7.64 -0.07
C GLU A 10 -2.84 7.24 1.25
N MET A 11 -1.59 6.82 1.16
CA MET A 11 -0.74 6.42 2.28
C MET A 11 0.60 7.14 2.17
N ARG A 12 0.82 8.10 3.07
CA ARG A 12 2.09 8.82 3.18
C ARG A 12 3.03 8.03 4.07
N LEU A 13 4.14 7.57 3.53
CA LEU A 13 5.16 6.88 4.28
C LEU A 13 6.05 7.95 4.91
N THR A 14 5.94 8.09 6.24
CA THR A 14 6.52 9.17 7.01
C THR A 14 7.42 8.61 8.12
N GLY A 15 8.35 9.40 8.61
CA GLY A 15 9.22 8.94 9.68
C GLY A 15 10.37 9.88 9.99
N ASN A 16 11.14 9.51 11.01
CA ASN A 16 12.37 10.18 11.38
C ASN A 16 13.54 9.22 11.17
N MET A 17 14.38 9.49 10.16
CA MET A 17 15.47 8.59 9.79
C MET A 17 16.62 8.57 10.81
N GLU A 18 16.82 9.67 11.54
CA GLU A 18 17.85 9.76 12.59
C GLU A 18 17.47 8.93 13.82
N ARG A 19 16.18 8.96 14.18
CA ARG A 19 15.63 8.20 15.32
C ARG A 19 15.12 6.82 14.95
N TYR A 20 15.12 6.49 13.66
CA TYR A 20 14.61 5.25 13.11
C TYR A 20 13.13 4.98 13.48
N GLU A 21 12.32 6.04 13.44
CA GLU A 21 10.89 5.99 13.69
C GLU A 21 10.12 5.98 12.37
N TRP A 22 9.09 5.14 12.30
CA TRP A 22 8.26 4.93 11.10
C TRP A 22 6.79 5.15 11.42
N SER A 23 6.06 5.65 10.43
CA SER A 23 4.63 5.97 10.53
C SER A 23 4.00 5.95 9.14
N ILE A 24 2.69 5.76 9.10
CA ILE A 24 1.89 5.96 7.90
C ILE A 24 0.92 7.10 8.18
N ASN A 25 0.86 8.09 7.29
CA ASN A 25 0.09 9.32 7.46
C ASN A 25 0.45 10.08 8.75
N GLY A 26 1.71 10.00 9.19
CA GLY A 26 2.19 10.60 10.44
C GLY A 26 1.74 9.89 11.72
N VAL A 27 1.03 8.76 11.59
CA VAL A 27 0.49 7.99 12.73
C VAL A 27 1.33 6.72 12.95
N LYS A 28 1.75 6.47 14.19
CA LYS A 28 2.46 5.25 14.58
C LYS A 28 1.47 4.08 14.66
N TYR A 29 1.95 2.87 14.43
CA TYR A 29 1.10 1.67 14.45
C TYR A 29 0.28 1.53 15.74
N GLU A 30 0.85 1.89 16.90
CA GLU A 30 0.18 1.83 18.21
C GLU A 30 -1.05 2.74 18.32
N ASP A 31 -1.12 3.81 17.51
CA ASP A 31 -2.20 4.79 17.49
C ASP A 31 -3.08 4.67 16.22
N ALA A 32 -2.77 3.74 15.33
CA ALA A 32 -3.39 3.67 14.00
C ALA A 32 -4.72 2.91 14.03
N ASP A 33 -5.75 3.51 13.42
CA ASP A 33 -6.98 2.80 13.08
C ASP A 33 -6.75 1.82 11.91
N PRO A 34 -7.46 0.69 11.87
CA PRO A 34 -7.35 -0.25 10.76
C PRO A 34 -7.87 0.35 9.45
N VAL A 35 -7.20 0.04 8.35
CA VAL A 35 -7.70 0.35 7.01
C VAL A 35 -8.86 -0.60 6.68
N VAL A 36 -10.09 -0.09 6.73
CA VAL A 36 -11.28 -0.91 6.48
C VAL A 36 -11.49 -1.07 4.99
N LEU A 37 -11.46 -2.32 4.52
CA LEU A 37 -11.77 -2.73 3.14
C LEU A 37 -13.09 -3.52 3.09
N GLN A 38 -13.77 -3.47 1.95
CA GLN A 38 -14.98 -4.22 1.67
C GLN A 38 -14.65 -5.44 0.83
N TYR A 39 -15.11 -6.61 1.28
CA TYR A 39 -14.95 -7.84 0.52
C TYR A 39 -15.57 -7.70 -0.88
N GLY A 40 -14.81 -8.13 -1.89
CA GLY A 40 -15.18 -8.04 -3.29
C GLY A 40 -14.93 -6.68 -3.92
N GLU A 41 -14.44 -5.66 -3.22
CA GLU A 41 -14.02 -4.39 -3.83
C GLU A 41 -12.61 -4.50 -4.46
N ARG A 42 -12.24 -3.54 -5.31
CA ARG A 42 -10.87 -3.39 -5.81
C ARG A 42 -10.37 -2.03 -5.36
N VAL A 43 -9.34 -2.00 -4.54
CA VAL A 43 -8.83 -0.74 -3.97
C VAL A 43 -7.50 -0.38 -4.61
N ARG A 44 -7.35 0.88 -5.00
CA ARG A 44 -6.06 1.46 -5.38
C ARG A 44 -5.41 2.08 -4.16
N PHE A 45 -4.19 1.69 -3.87
CA PHE A 45 -3.36 2.34 -2.87
C PHE A 45 -2.36 3.25 -3.58
N LYS A 46 -2.29 4.51 -3.13
CA LYS A 46 -1.30 5.48 -3.56
C LYS A 46 -0.31 5.70 -2.43
N PHE A 47 0.89 5.16 -2.57
CA PHE A 47 1.97 5.43 -1.63
C PHE A 47 2.71 6.69 -2.02
N VAL A 48 2.92 7.58 -1.06
CA VAL A 48 3.79 8.75 -1.19
C VAL A 48 4.90 8.61 -0.17
N ASN A 49 6.12 8.28 -0.61
CA ASN A 49 7.25 8.15 0.31
C ASN A 49 7.90 9.51 0.55
N GLU A 50 7.66 10.07 1.74
CA GLU A 50 8.20 11.37 2.15
C GLU A 50 9.55 11.23 2.87
N THR A 51 10.04 10.01 3.02
CA THR A 51 11.31 9.72 3.70
C THR A 51 12.47 9.58 2.71
N MET A 52 13.68 9.54 3.27
CA MET A 52 14.92 9.31 2.51
C MET A 52 15.32 7.83 2.44
N MET A 53 14.47 6.89 2.88
CA MET A 53 14.72 5.46 2.85
C MET A 53 13.65 4.71 2.04
N THR A 54 14.01 3.55 1.51
CA THR A 54 13.05 2.69 0.80
C THR A 54 12.14 1.98 1.79
N HIS A 55 10.84 1.98 1.50
CA HIS A 55 9.83 1.26 2.26
C HIS A 55 9.34 0.03 1.48
N PRO A 56 9.52 -1.20 1.98
CA PRO A 56 8.93 -2.40 1.41
C PRO A 56 7.52 -2.61 1.98
N MET A 57 6.49 -2.08 1.32
CA MET A 57 5.10 -2.20 1.77
C MET A 57 4.59 -3.62 1.52
N HIS A 58 4.12 -4.29 2.56
CA HIS A 58 3.69 -5.68 2.54
C HIS A 58 2.26 -5.86 3.06
N LEU A 59 1.37 -6.28 2.17
CA LEU A 59 -0.01 -6.65 2.53
C LEU A 59 -0.12 -8.16 2.71
N HIS A 60 -0.64 -8.58 3.87
CA HIS A 60 -0.92 -9.99 4.14
C HIS A 60 -2.22 -10.45 3.46
N GLY A 61 -2.32 -11.75 3.21
CA GLY A 61 -3.57 -12.42 2.80
C GLY A 61 -4.04 -12.18 1.36
N MET A 62 -3.55 -11.15 0.69
CA MET A 62 -3.98 -10.75 -0.65
C MET A 62 -2.75 -10.46 -1.54
N TRP A 63 -2.97 -10.49 -2.85
CA TRP A 63 -1.98 -10.07 -3.84
C TRP A 63 -2.24 -8.64 -4.30
N SER A 64 -1.16 -7.92 -4.60
CA SER A 64 -1.22 -6.56 -5.12
C SER A 64 -0.65 -6.48 -6.54
N ILE A 65 -1.36 -5.78 -7.41
CA ILE A 65 -0.97 -5.50 -8.78
C ILE A 65 -0.25 -4.16 -8.77
N LEU A 66 1.06 -4.17 -9.05
CA LEU A 66 1.88 -2.95 -9.07
C LEU A 66 1.71 -2.23 -10.41
N ASP A 67 1.32 -0.96 -10.39
CA ASP A 67 1.21 -0.16 -11.60
C ASP A 67 2.60 0.25 -12.10
N VAL A 68 3.02 -0.33 -13.23
CA VAL A 68 4.25 0.03 -13.95
C VAL A 68 3.95 0.58 -15.35
N GLY A 69 2.69 0.93 -15.63
CA GLY A 69 2.25 1.36 -16.96
C GLY A 69 2.25 0.24 -18.01
N ALA A 70 2.21 -1.03 -17.59
CA ALA A 70 2.17 -2.19 -18.49
C ALA A 70 0.76 -2.81 -18.62
N ASP A 71 -0.27 -2.12 -18.12
CA ASP A 71 -1.68 -2.53 -18.12
C ASP A 71 -1.85 -3.97 -17.61
N LYS A 72 -2.42 -4.86 -18.45
CA LYS A 72 -2.62 -6.29 -18.15
C LYS A 72 -1.34 -7.07 -17.83
N TRP A 73 -0.17 -6.51 -18.10
CA TRP A 73 1.15 -7.09 -17.81
C TRP A 73 1.79 -6.51 -16.55
N ASN A 74 1.08 -5.67 -15.80
CA ASN A 74 1.51 -5.20 -14.49
C ASN A 74 1.83 -6.40 -13.58
N PRO A 75 2.97 -6.39 -12.87
CA PRO A 75 3.39 -7.53 -12.06
C PRO A 75 2.54 -7.65 -10.79
N ILE A 76 2.26 -8.90 -10.42
CA ILE A 76 1.58 -9.26 -9.18
C ILE A 76 2.64 -9.53 -8.11
N LYS A 77 2.52 -8.88 -6.95
CA LYS A 77 3.46 -8.94 -5.83
C LYS A 77 2.70 -8.94 -4.51
N HIS A 78 3.33 -9.48 -3.47
CA HIS A 78 2.86 -9.33 -2.08
C HIS A 78 3.66 -8.27 -1.30
N VAL A 79 4.79 -7.81 -1.85
CA VAL A 79 5.63 -6.72 -1.31
C VAL A 79 5.96 -5.74 -2.43
N ILE A 80 5.83 -4.45 -2.17
CA ILE A 80 6.14 -3.38 -3.12
C ILE A 80 7.15 -2.42 -2.50
N SER A 81 8.31 -2.28 -3.13
CA SER A 81 9.32 -1.30 -2.74
C SER A 81 8.92 0.09 -3.22
N VAL A 82 8.78 1.04 -2.30
CA VAL A 82 8.56 2.45 -2.57
C VAL A 82 9.86 3.21 -2.29
N ALA A 83 10.54 3.63 -3.36
CA ALA A 83 11.81 4.33 -3.28
C ALA A 83 11.67 5.72 -2.61
N PRO A 84 12.77 6.32 -2.10
CA PRO A 84 12.73 7.66 -1.51
C PRO A 84 12.14 8.71 -2.45
N ALA A 85 11.29 9.60 -1.91
CA ALA A 85 10.69 10.72 -2.65
C ALA A 85 9.92 10.31 -3.93
N THR A 86 9.40 9.08 -3.99
CA THR A 86 8.56 8.63 -5.11
C THR A 86 7.12 8.40 -4.71
N THR A 87 6.24 8.38 -5.72
CA THR A 87 4.87 7.91 -5.60
C THR A 87 4.72 6.60 -6.35
N VAL A 88 4.10 5.60 -5.73
CA VAL A 88 3.85 4.29 -6.31
C VAL A 88 2.39 3.95 -6.14
N TYR A 89 1.78 3.37 -7.18
CA TYR A 89 0.40 2.90 -7.13
C TYR A 89 0.37 1.38 -7.15
N MET A 90 -0.50 0.80 -6.33
CA MET A 90 -0.86 -0.61 -6.43
C MET A 90 -2.36 -0.79 -6.34
N GLU A 91 -2.87 -1.88 -6.89
CA GLU A 91 -4.26 -2.27 -6.74
C GLU A 91 -4.35 -3.62 -6.04
N THR A 92 -5.38 -3.82 -5.22
CA THR A 92 -5.64 -5.11 -4.57
C THR A 92 -7.10 -5.48 -4.75
N GLU A 93 -7.35 -6.70 -5.21
CA GLU A 93 -8.67 -7.31 -5.16
C GLU A 93 -8.89 -7.86 -3.75
N VAL A 94 -9.95 -7.41 -3.09
CA VAL A 94 -10.23 -7.82 -1.71
C VAL A 94 -11.00 -9.14 -1.75
N ASP A 95 -10.27 -10.24 -1.86
CA ASP A 95 -10.79 -11.60 -2.07
C ASP A 95 -10.63 -12.53 -0.85
N ALA A 96 -10.05 -12.04 0.23
CA ALA A 96 -9.83 -12.79 1.47
C ALA A 96 -10.43 -12.05 2.68
N PRO A 97 -11.45 -12.61 3.37
CA PRO A 97 -11.99 -12.00 4.58
C PRO A 97 -11.02 -12.18 5.76
N GLY A 98 -10.90 -11.17 6.62
CA GLY A 98 -10.07 -11.26 7.82
C GLY A 98 -9.49 -9.92 8.25
N GLN A 99 -8.63 -9.99 9.26
CA GLN A 99 -7.76 -8.89 9.65
C GLN A 99 -6.36 -9.22 9.16
N TRP A 100 -5.86 -8.40 8.24
CA TRP A 100 -4.58 -8.61 7.59
C TRP A 100 -3.61 -7.53 8.00
N ALA A 101 -2.42 -7.94 8.45
CA ALA A 101 -1.36 -7.00 8.74
C ALA A 101 -0.93 -6.29 7.45
N PHE A 102 -0.68 -4.99 7.59
CA PHE A 102 -0.15 -4.15 6.53
C PHE A 102 0.90 -3.23 7.13
N HIS A 103 2.14 -3.34 6.64
CA HIS A 103 3.31 -2.63 7.15
C HIS A 103 4.31 -2.36 6.04
#